data_AF-A0A967XHU7-F1
#
_entry.id   AF-A0A967XHU7-F1
#
_cell.length_a   1.000
_cell.length_b   1.000
_cell.length_c   1.000
_cell.angle_alpha   90.00
_cell.angle_beta   90.00
_cell.angle_gamma   90.00
#
_symmetry.space_group_name_H-M   'P 1'
#
loop_
_entity.id
_entity.type
_entity.pdbx_description
1 polymer ?
#
loop_
_entity_poly.entity_id
_entity_poly.type
_entity_poly.pdbx_seq_one_letter_code
_entity_poly.pdbx_strand_id
1 'polypeptide(L)' 'MLELRPRTPSPHYERILFYVMKRNNRPTGVVRRVLIVDAAGNRNRFDFSNMQWNPRTA' A
#
# COMPACT_ATOMS: atom_id res chain seq x y z
N MET A 1 -3.25 8.62 -2.80
CA MET A 1 -2.39 7.53 -3.25
C MET A 1 -0.98 7.90 -2.84
N LEU A 2 -0.23 6.96 -2.28
CA LEU A 2 1.19 7.14 -1.98
C LEU A 2 1.98 6.20 -2.89
N GLU A 3 3.03 6.70 -3.53
CA GLU A 3 3.92 5.91 -4.37
C GLU A 3 5.29 5.85 -3.69
N LEU A 4 5.81 4.64 -3.51
CA LEU A 4 7.17 4.40 -3.07
C LEU A 4 7.99 3.88 -4.24
N ARG A 5 9.22 4.37 -4.34
CA ARG A 5 10.25 3.87 -5.23
C ARG A 5 11.47 3.46 -4.40
N PRO A 6 12.18 2.39 -4.79
CA PRO A 6 13.37 2.00 -4.07
C PRO A 6 14.44 3.09 -4.22
N ARG A 7 15.22 3.32 -3.14
CA ARG A 7 16.33 4.28 -3.18
C ARG A 7 17.50 3.79 -4.05
N THR A 8 17.64 2.48 -4.15
CA THR A 8 18.60 1.78 -4.99
C THR A 8 17.84 0.78 -5.86
N PRO A 9 18.06 0.71 -7.18
CA PRO A 9 17.37 -0.23 -8.05
C PRO A 9 17.46 -1.68 -7.54
N SER A 10 16.33 -2.39 -7.60
CA SER A 10 16.22 -3.80 -7.20
C SER A 10 15.30 -4.53 -8.17
N PRO A 11 15.58 -5.80 -8.50
CA PRO A 11 14.69 -6.59 -9.36
C PRO A 11 13.30 -6.80 -8.72
N HIS A 12 13.21 -6.78 -7.39
CA HIS A 12 11.97 -7.08 -6.67
C HIS A 12 10.94 -5.95 -6.72
N TYR A 13 11.38 -4.70 -6.92
CA TYR A 13 10.52 -3.54 -6.80
C TYR A 13 10.91 -2.47 -7.81
N GLU A 14 10.02 -2.14 -8.73
CA GLU A 14 10.04 -0.87 -9.47
C GLU A 14 9.33 0.21 -8.63
N ARG A 15 8.16 -0.13 -8.11
CA ARG A 15 7.35 0.76 -7.25
C ARG A 15 6.30 0.01 -6.44
N ILE A 16 5.89 0.63 -5.33
CA ILE A 16 4.78 0.18 -4.50
C ILE A 16 3.76 1.32 -4.38
N LEU A 17 2.49 1.04 -4.68
CA LEU A 17 1.40 2.00 -4.55
C LEU A 17 0.51 1.62 -3.36
N PHE A 18 0.36 2.56 -2.42
CA PHE A 18 -0.63 2.47 -1.34
C PHE A 18 -1.86 3.31 -1.65
N TYR A 19 -3.01 2.64 -1.64
CA TYR A 19 -4.32 3.29 -1.72
C TYR A 19 -4.85 3.48 -0.31
N VAL A 20 -4.64 4.69 0.22
CA VAL A 20 -5.06 5.08 1.56
C VAL A 20 -6.49 5.60 1.52
N MET A 21 -7.35 5.11 2.42
CA MET A 21 -8.72 5.57 2.59
C MET A 21 -8.73 7.06 2.92
N LYS A 22 -9.66 7.80 2.28
CA LYS A 22 -9.90 9.21 2.56
C LYS A 22 -11.17 9.38 3.39
N ARG A 23 -11.15 10.33 4.32
CA ARG A 23 -12.32 10.84 5.04
C ARG A 23 -12.30 12.36 4.92
N ASN A 24 -13.40 12.98 4.49
CA ASN A 24 -13.47 14.43 4.22
C ASN A 24 -12.31 14.92 3.32
N ASN A 25 -12.03 14.15 2.27
CA ASN A 25 -10.93 14.36 1.31
C ASN A 25 -9.49 14.33 1.91
N ARG A 26 -9.32 13.96 3.20
CA ARG A 26 -8.01 13.80 3.84
C ARG A 26 -7.66 12.31 4.03
N PRO A 27 -6.38 11.91 3.86
CA PRO A 27 -5.97 10.54 4.10
C PRO A 27 -6.09 10.18 5.59
N THR A 28 -6.56 8.97 5.88
CA THR A 28 -6.82 8.48 7.25
C THR A 28 -5.72 7.59 7.82
N GLY A 29 -4.69 7.26 7.03
CA GLY A 29 -3.67 6.27 7.38
C GLY A 29 -4.09 4.82 7.14
N VAL A 30 -5.37 4.56 6.86
CA VAL A 30 -5.90 3.21 6.62
C VAL A 30 -5.64 2.79 5.17
N VAL A 31 -4.76 1.79 4.96
CA VAL A 31 -4.48 1.24 3.62
C VAL A 31 -5.58 0.25 3.21
N ARG A 32 -6.16 0.44 2.01
CA ARG A 32 -7.20 -0.43 1.44
C ARG A 32 -6.72 -1.30 0.30
N ARG A 33 -5.64 -0.89 -0.37
CA ARG A 33 -5.00 -1.67 -1.44
C ARG A 33 -3.52 -1.39 -1.49
N VAL A 34 -2.78 -2.43 -1.83
CA VAL A 34 -1.37 -2.37 -2.23
C VAL A 34 -1.25 -2.89 -3.66
N LEU A 35 -0.56 -2.15 -4.52
CA LEU A 35 -0.09 -2.63 -5.81
C LEU A 35 1.44 -2.64 -5.79
N ILE A 36 2.03 -3.81 -6.01
CA ILE A 36 3.47 -3.97 -6.19
C ILE A 36 3.73 -4.17 -7.67
N VAL A 37 4.64 -3.38 -8.22
CA VAL A 37 5.17 -3.54 -9.56
C VAL A 37 6.66 -3.86 -9.43
N ASP A 38 7.10 -4.99 -9.98
CA ASP A 38 8.52 -5.36 -10.02
C ASP A 38 9.21 -4.82 -11.29
N ALA A 39 10.53 -5.01 -11.39
CA ALA A 39 11.31 -4.48 -12.50
C ALA A 39 11.02 -5.17 -13.85
N ALA A 40 10.36 -6.34 -13.85
CA ALA A 40 9.91 -7.03 -15.05
C ALA A 40 8.48 -6.61 -15.44
N GLY A 41 7.85 -5.73 -14.67
CA GLY A 41 6.50 -5.24 -14.89
C GLY A 41 5.40 -6.15 -14.33
N ASN A 42 5.73 -7.20 -13.56
CA ASN A 42 4.74 -8.04 -12.90
C ASN A 42 3.95 -7.22 -11.88
N ARG A 43 2.66 -7.51 -11.74
CA ARG A 43 1.74 -6.74 -10.90
C ARG A 43 1.06 -7.63 -9.88
N ASN A 44 1.38 -7.40 -8.61
CA ASN A 44 0.71 -8.07 -7.50
C ASN A 44 -0.21 -7.07 -6.80
N ARG A 45 -1.51 -7.40 -6.74
CA ARG A 45 -2.53 -6.54 -6.13
C ARG A 45 -3.13 -7.24 -4.92
N PHE A 46 -3.15 -6.52 -3.80
CA PHE A 46 -3.78 -6.96 -2.56
C PHE A 46 -4.84 -5.95 -2.17
N ASP A 47 -6.08 -6.41 -1.98
CA ASP A 47 -7.19 -5.60 -1.49
C ASP A 47 -7.53 -6.02 -0.05
N PHE A 48 -7.65 -5.05 0.84
CA PHE A 48 -8.02 -5.27 2.23
C PHE A 48 -9.49 -4.96 2.46
N SER A 49 -10.22 -5.95 2.96
CA SER A 49 -11.61 -5.85 3.37
C SER A 49 -11.77 -6.36 4.80
N ASN A 50 -12.87 -6.00 5.47
CA ASN A 50 -13.21 -6.46 6.83
C ASN A 50 -12.07 -6.28 7.86
N MET A 51 -11.32 -5.19 7.75
CA MET A 51 -10.20 -4.89 8.64
C MET A 51 -10.68 -4.67 10.08
N GLN A 52 -9.96 -5.26 11.03
CA GLN A 52 -10.22 -5.11 12.45
C GLN A 52 -9.05 -4.39 13.12
N TRP A 53 -9.37 -3.53 14.09
CA TRP A 53 -8.35 -2.91 14.94
C TRP A 53 -8.06 -3.84 16.10
N ASN A 54 -6.78 -4.15 16.32
CA ASN A 54 -6.37 -4.84 17.52
C ASN A 54 -6.67 -3.95 18.74
N PRO A 55 -7.28 -4.49 19.81
CA PRO A 55 -7.50 -3.73 21.02
C PRO A 55 -6.15 -3.32 21.63
N ARG A 56 -6.11 -2.18 22.32
CA ARG A 56 -4.97 -1.87 23.19
C ARG A 56 -4.99 -2.85 24.35
N THR A 57 -4.03 -3.77 24.39
CA THR A 57 -3.71 -4.48 25.64
C THR A 57 -3.12 -3.46 26.60
N ALA A 58 -3.79 -3.26 27.74
CA ALA A 58 -3.36 -2.41 28.85
C ALA A 58 -2.19 -3.06 29.60
#